data_AF-A0AAV7A735-F1
#
_entry.id   AF-A0AAV7A735-F1
#
_cell.length_a   1.000
_cell.length_b   1.000
_cell.length_c   1.000
_cell.angle_alpha   90.00
_cell.angle_beta   90.00
_cell.angle_gamma   90.00
#
_symmetry.space_group_name_H-M   'P 1'
#
loop_
_entity.id
_entity.type
_entity.pdbx_description
1 polymer ?
#
loop_
_entity_poly.entity_id
_entity_poly.type
_entity_poly.pdbx_seq_one_letter_code
_entity_poly.pdbx_strand_id
1 'polypeptide(L)'
;MVGAVHDYFCSNSDLEQYEVEDTLQGILNDEFDTMVEDGSLPVIAQQLCIFYSQCQHGDVTSVKEKITQLCQKQYNVKANVQQVRAPEEESSEDEDEEAMDCETGATPTTAPSTSASSAHSRDPDQGGPEPDPDGWTVVCRKKK
;
A
#
# COMPACT_ATOMS: atom_id res chain seq x y z
N MET A 1 -9.21 7.16 17.16
CA MET A 1 -9.66 5.80 17.56
C MET A 1 -9.45 5.46 19.04
N VAL A 2 -8.24 5.12 19.52
CA VAL A 2 -8.06 4.58 20.91
C VAL A 2 -8.60 5.52 21.99
N GLY A 3 -8.37 6.84 21.84
CA GLY A 3 -8.93 7.84 22.76
C GLY A 3 -10.46 7.84 22.78
N ALA A 4 -11.09 7.83 21.61
CA ALA A 4 -12.56 7.79 21.50
C ALA A 4 -13.15 6.51 22.14
N VAL A 5 -12.53 5.35 21.90
CA VAL A 5 -12.95 4.09 22.52
C VAL A 5 -12.74 4.15 24.04
N HIS A 6 -11.60 4.64 24.52
CA HIS A 6 -11.36 4.81 25.96
C HIS A 6 -12.41 5.71 26.62
N ASP A 7 -12.68 6.88 26.03
CA ASP A 7 -13.62 7.86 26.58
C ASP A 7 -15.05 7.32 26.58
N TYR A 8 -15.44 6.57 25.56
CA TYR A 8 -16.71 5.85 25.52
C TYR A 8 -16.81 4.83 26.65
N PHE A 9 -15.76 4.04 26.89
CA PHE A 9 -15.75 3.06 27.98
C PHE A 9 -15.76 3.71 29.37
N CYS A 10 -15.11 4.86 29.56
CA CYS A 10 -15.12 5.58 30.82
C CYS A 10 -16.45 6.31 31.10
N SER A 11 -17.18 6.69 30.04
CA SER A 11 -18.45 7.42 30.16
C SER A 11 -19.65 6.50 30.41
N ASN A 12 -19.50 5.19 30.17
CA ASN A 12 -20.57 4.20 30.28
C ASN A 12 -20.15 3.05 31.23
N SER A 13 -21.05 2.69 32.14
CA SER A 13 -20.79 1.69 33.19
C SER A 13 -21.20 0.26 32.81
N ASP A 14 -22.09 0.13 31.83
CA ASP A 14 -22.87 -1.06 31.52
C ASP A 14 -22.90 -1.29 30.00
N LEU A 15 -21.72 -1.49 29.44
CA LEU A 15 -21.53 -1.65 28.00
C LEU A 15 -21.91 -3.05 27.53
N GLU A 16 -22.90 -3.11 26.64
CA GLU A 16 -23.26 -4.33 25.94
C GLU A 16 -22.43 -4.50 24.66
N GLN A 17 -22.24 -5.75 24.23
CA GLN A 17 -21.38 -6.07 23.08
C GLN A 17 -21.82 -5.32 21.81
N TYR A 18 -23.13 -5.26 21.53
CA TYR A 18 -23.66 -4.64 20.31
C TYR A 18 -23.47 -3.13 20.31
N GLU A 19 -23.46 -2.48 21.47
CA GLU A 19 -23.23 -1.03 21.59
C GLU A 19 -21.77 -0.68 21.28
N VAL A 20 -20.85 -1.50 21.80
CA VAL A 20 -19.41 -1.37 21.52
C VAL A 20 -19.11 -1.64 20.05
N GLU A 21 -19.79 -2.61 19.44
CA GLU A 21 -19.71 -2.90 18.01
C GLU A 21 -20.17 -1.70 17.16
N ASP A 22 -21.35 -1.15 17.42
CA ASP A 22 -21.90 -0.01 16.69
C ASP A 22 -21.01 1.23 16.85
N THR A 23 -20.47 1.44 18.05
CA THR A 23 -19.52 2.52 18.32
C THR A 23 -18.20 2.34 17.55
N LEU A 24 -17.65 1.12 17.50
CA LEU A 24 -16.44 0.83 16.72
C LEU A 24 -16.69 1.02 15.22
N GLN A 25 -17.83 0.57 14.71
CA GLN A 25 -18.24 0.77 13.31
C GLN A 25 -18.38 2.26 12.98
N GLY A 26 -19.02 3.03 13.86
CA GLY A 26 -19.11 4.49 13.74
C GLY A 26 -17.73 5.15 13.70
N ILE A 27 -16.83 4.81 14.63
CA ILE A 27 -15.47 5.37 14.65
C ILE A 27 -14.70 5.01 13.38
N LEU A 28 -14.79 3.77 12.89
CA LEU A 28 -14.12 3.32 11.68
C LEU A 28 -14.64 4.03 10.43
N ASN A 29 -15.96 4.23 10.36
CA ASN A 29 -16.59 4.93 9.25
C ASN A 29 -16.27 6.43 9.27
N ASP A 30 -16.35 7.07 10.45
CA ASP A 30 -16.20 8.52 10.58
C ASP A 30 -14.73 8.97 10.50
N GLU A 31 -13.80 8.21 11.08
CA GLU A 31 -12.36 8.56 11.06
C GLU A 31 -11.61 8.00 9.84
N PHE A 32 -12.06 6.88 9.25
CA PHE A 32 -11.30 6.16 8.21
C PHE A 32 -12.11 5.81 6.96
N ASP A 33 -13.38 6.23 6.84
CA ASP A 33 -14.27 5.87 5.73
C ASP A 33 -14.28 4.36 5.46
N THR A 34 -14.23 3.56 6.53
CA THR A 34 -14.07 2.11 6.48
C THR A 34 -15.31 1.41 7.02
N MET A 35 -15.94 0.61 6.16
CA MET A 35 -17.04 -0.29 6.52
C MET A 35 -16.51 -1.71 6.74
N VAL A 36 -16.84 -2.32 7.89
CA VAL A 36 -16.34 -3.66 8.25
C VAL A 36 -17.50 -4.66 8.30
N GLU A 37 -17.55 -5.56 7.32
CA GLU A 37 -18.63 -6.57 7.17
C GLU A 37 -18.12 -8.02 7.27
N ASP A 38 -16.86 -8.23 7.67
CA ASP A 38 -16.23 -9.55 7.78
C ASP A 38 -16.58 -10.29 9.08
N GLY A 39 -17.43 -9.69 9.92
CA GLY A 39 -17.78 -10.22 11.24
C GLY A 39 -16.66 -10.14 12.27
N SER A 40 -15.57 -9.40 12.01
CA SER A 40 -14.51 -9.20 12.98
C SER A 40 -14.94 -8.29 14.14
N LEU A 41 -15.74 -7.26 13.86
CA LEU A 41 -16.22 -6.31 14.85
C LEU A 41 -16.89 -6.92 16.08
N PRO A 42 -17.89 -7.82 15.97
CA PRO A 42 -18.52 -8.42 17.13
C PRO A 42 -17.52 -9.21 17.99
N VAL A 43 -16.53 -9.86 17.37
CA VAL A 43 -15.47 -10.59 18.07
C VAL A 43 -14.57 -9.64 18.85
N ILE A 44 -14.16 -8.52 18.24
CA ILE A 44 -13.34 -7.50 18.89
C ILE A 44 -14.10 -6.81 20.02
N ALA A 45 -15.37 -6.45 19.80
CA ALA A 45 -16.24 -5.84 20.80
C ALA A 45 -16.39 -6.74 22.03
N GLN A 46 -16.66 -8.04 21.82
CA GLN A 46 -16.73 -9.02 22.90
C GLN A 46 -15.42 -9.11 23.69
N GLN A 47 -14.28 -9.16 22.99
CA GLN A 47 -12.96 -9.22 23.63
C GLN A 47 -12.69 -7.98 24.50
N LEU A 48 -13.06 -6.79 24.03
CA LEU A 48 -12.93 -5.54 24.76
C LEU A 48 -13.80 -5.53 26.02
N CYS A 49 -15.07 -5.95 25.93
CA CYS A 49 -15.95 -6.06 27.11
C CYS A 49 -15.40 -7.03 28.16
N ILE A 50 -14.81 -8.16 27.73
CA ILE A 50 -14.17 -9.12 28.63
C ILE A 50 -12.96 -8.50 29.35
N PHE A 51 -12.11 -7.75 28.64
CA PHE A 51 -10.98 -7.09 29.27
C PHE A 51 -11.41 -5.96 30.21
N TYR A 52 -12.41 -5.19 29.80
CA TYR A 52 -12.94 -4.11 30.63
C TYR A 52 -13.55 -4.64 31.93
N SER A 53 -14.38 -5.69 31.85
CA SER A 53 -14.94 -6.34 33.04
C SER A 53 -13.86 -6.94 33.94
N GLN A 54 -12.84 -7.62 33.40
CA GLN A 54 -11.71 -8.13 34.18
C GLN A 54 -10.94 -7.00 34.90
N CYS A 55 -10.72 -5.88 34.22
CA CYS A 55 -10.11 -4.70 34.84
C CYS A 55 -10.98 -4.12 35.97
N GLN A 56 -12.31 -4.05 35.79
CA GLN A 56 -13.23 -3.60 36.83
C GLN A 56 -13.24 -4.50 38.08
N HIS A 57 -13.07 -5.81 37.90
CA HIS A 57 -13.02 -6.79 39.00
C HIS A 57 -11.64 -6.85 39.69
N GLY A 58 -10.64 -6.11 39.20
CA GLY A 58 -9.29 -6.07 39.77
C GLY A 58 -8.33 -7.14 39.21
N ASP A 59 -8.74 -7.92 38.22
CA ASP A 59 -7.95 -8.97 37.57
C ASP A 59 -6.96 -8.41 36.52
N VAL A 60 -6.31 -7.30 36.86
CA VAL A 60 -5.42 -6.54 35.96
C VAL A 60 -4.21 -7.37 35.53
N THR A 61 -3.74 -8.28 36.38
CA THR A 61 -2.58 -9.15 36.07
C THR A 61 -2.88 -10.10 34.91
N SER A 62 -4.06 -10.73 34.91
CA SER A 62 -4.48 -11.64 33.83
C SER A 62 -4.72 -10.89 32.53
N VAL A 63 -5.27 -9.66 32.59
CA VAL A 63 -5.43 -8.81 31.41
C VAL A 63 -4.06 -8.43 30.82
N LYS A 64 -3.11 -8.02 31.66
CA LYS A 64 -1.74 -7.69 31.23
C LYS A 64 -1.04 -8.88 30.58
N GLU A 65 -1.19 -10.09 31.12
CA GLU A 65 -0.62 -11.30 30.54
C GLU A 65 -1.21 -11.58 29.16
N LYS A 66 -2.53 -11.52 29.01
CA LYS A 66 -3.21 -11.69 27.71
C LYS A 66 -2.77 -10.64 26.69
N ILE A 67 -2.66 -9.37 27.10
CA ILE A 67 -2.14 -8.30 26.22
C ILE A 67 -0.71 -8.61 25.79
N THR A 68 0.14 -9.04 26.72
CA THR A 68 1.53 -9.41 26.41
C THR A 68 1.59 -10.56 25.40
N GLN A 69 0.74 -11.57 25.56
CA GLN A 69 0.62 -12.69 24.63
C GLN A 69 0.17 -12.23 23.24
N LEU A 70 -0.79 -11.29 23.16
CA LEU A 70 -1.22 -10.70 21.89
C LEU A 70 -0.09 -9.92 21.22
N CYS A 71 0.69 -9.15 21.97
CA CYS A 71 1.85 -8.42 21.43
C CYS A 71 2.97 -9.34 20.93
N GLN A 72 3.15 -10.50 21.55
CA GLN A 72 4.15 -11.50 21.12
C GLN A 72 3.73 -12.26 19.87
N LYS A 73 2.44 -12.30 19.54
CA LYS A 73 1.93 -12.96 18.35
C LYS A 73 2.33 -12.13 17.13
N GLN A 74 3.49 -12.43 16.56
CA GLN A 74 3.93 -11.87 15.30
C GLN A 74 2.92 -12.28 14.22
N TYR A 75 2.15 -11.32 13.71
CA TYR A 75 1.34 -11.53 12.52
C TYR A 75 2.29 -11.63 11.34
N ASN A 76 2.59 -12.85 10.89
CA ASN A 76 3.29 -13.08 9.63
C ASN A 76 2.36 -12.70 8.47
N VAL A 77 2.11 -11.40 8.29
CA VAL A 77 1.37 -10.86 7.15
C VAL A 77 2.30 -10.93 5.94
N LYS A 78 2.38 -12.11 5.33
CA LYS A 78 2.89 -12.22 3.96
C LYS A 78 1.78 -11.75 3.05
N ALA A 79 1.85 -10.49 2.60
CA ALA A 79 1.01 -10.02 1.52
C ALA A 79 1.30 -10.88 0.27
N ASN A 80 0.36 -11.75 -0.08
CA ASN A 80 0.44 -12.49 -1.34
C ASN A 80 0.01 -11.53 -2.44
N VAL A 81 0.98 -10.78 -2.98
CA VAL A 81 0.74 -9.91 -4.14
C VAL A 81 0.57 -10.83 -5.35
N GLN A 82 -0.70 -11.10 -5.69
CA GLN A 82 -1.04 -11.75 -6.94
C GLN A 82 -0.70 -10.77 -8.06
N GLN A 83 0.43 -10.97 -8.74
CA GLN A 83 0.79 -10.20 -9.92
C GLN A 83 -0.24 -10.51 -11.02
N VAL A 84 -1.19 -9.60 -11.22
CA VAL A 84 -2.10 -9.64 -12.37
C VAL A 84 -1.25 -9.38 -13.60
N ARG A 85 -1.03 -10.42 -14.41
CA ARG A 85 -0.45 -10.29 -15.74
C ARG A 85 -1.49 -9.58 -16.59
N ALA A 86 -1.13 -8.43 -17.16
CA ALA A 86 -1.96 -7.75 -18.15
C ALA A 86 -2.32 -8.75 -19.27
N PRO A 87 -3.58 -8.76 -19.75
CA PRO A 87 -3.95 -9.59 -20.89
C PRO A 87 -3.04 -9.21 -22.06
N GLU A 88 -2.39 -10.23 -22.61
CA GLU A 88 -1.66 -10.18 -23.86
C GLU A 88 -2.62 -9.73 -24.96
N GLU A 89 -2.49 -8.46 -25.37
CA GLU A 89 -3.24 -7.93 -26.50
C GLU A 89 -2.84 -8.71 -27.74
N GLU A 90 -3.81 -9.45 -28.27
CA GLU A 90 -3.79 -10.03 -29.60
C GLU A 90 -3.55 -8.89 -30.59
N SER A 91 -2.34 -8.88 -31.14
CA SER A 91 -1.93 -8.03 -32.27
C SER A 91 -2.82 -8.36 -33.47
N SER A 92 -3.91 -7.62 -33.63
CA SER A 92 -4.61 -7.51 -34.91
C SER A 92 -3.89 -6.43 -35.73
N GLU A 93 -3.14 -6.88 -36.72
CA GLU A 93 -2.65 -6.04 -37.81
C GLU A 93 -3.86 -5.59 -38.62
N ASP A 94 -4.23 -4.31 -38.54
CA ASP A 94 -5.05 -3.66 -39.56
C ASP A 94 -4.31 -2.39 -39.99
N GLU A 95 -3.83 -2.44 -41.23
CA GLU A 95 -3.16 -1.36 -41.94
C GLU A 95 -4.20 -0.30 -42.32
N ASP A 96 -4.15 0.87 -41.69
CA ASP A 96 -4.75 2.08 -42.27
C ASP A 96 -3.76 3.24 -42.18
N GLU A 97 -3.10 3.43 -43.31
CA GLU A 97 -2.08 4.41 -43.63
C GLU A 97 -2.74 5.70 -44.14
N GLU A 98 -3.05 6.63 -43.23
CA GLU A 98 -3.46 7.99 -43.62
C GLU A 98 -2.45 9.02 -43.10
N ALA A 99 -1.48 9.32 -43.97
CA ALA A 99 -0.47 10.34 -43.81
C ALA A 99 -1.11 11.74 -43.92
N MET A 100 -1.19 12.45 -42.80
CA MET A 100 -1.60 13.86 -42.75
C MET A 100 -0.36 14.75 -42.54
N ASP A 101 0.29 15.13 -43.65
CA ASP A 101 1.33 16.16 -43.66
C ASP A 101 0.72 17.49 -44.15
N CYS A 102 0.77 18.52 -43.32
CA CYS A 102 0.63 19.91 -43.76
C CYS A 102 1.47 20.84 -42.87
N GLU A 103 2.74 20.93 -43.25
CA GLU A 103 3.43 22.18 -43.56
C GLU A 103 3.37 23.29 -42.48
N THR A 104 4.37 23.29 -41.60
CA THR A 104 4.81 24.48 -40.86
C THR A 104 5.84 25.25 -41.68
N GLY A 105 5.60 26.53 -41.88
CA GLY A 105 6.22 27.35 -42.92
C GLY A 105 7.69 27.73 -42.73
N ALA A 106 8.31 27.99 -43.90
CA ALA A 106 9.35 28.99 -44.20
C ALA A 106 10.74 28.89 -43.51
N THR A 107 11.63 28.16 -44.19
CA THR A 107 13.04 28.43 -44.61
C THR A 107 13.74 29.76 -44.20
N PRO A 108 15.06 29.89 -44.41
CA PRO A 108 16.20 29.01 -44.07
C PRO A 108 17.39 29.82 -43.49
N THR A 109 18.41 29.18 -42.90
CA THR A 109 19.82 29.68 -42.98
C THR A 109 20.83 28.65 -42.46
N THR A 110 21.62 28.16 -43.42
CA THR A 110 23.04 27.72 -43.39
C THR A 110 23.53 26.69 -42.36
N ALA A 111 23.90 25.52 -42.89
CA ALA A 111 24.87 24.56 -42.36
C ALA A 111 26.34 24.98 -42.73
N PRO A 112 27.40 24.15 -42.66
CA PRO A 112 27.58 22.81 -42.05
C PRO A 112 28.97 22.59 -41.36
N SER A 113 29.20 21.35 -40.90
CA SER A 113 30.50 20.63 -40.82
C SER A 113 31.31 20.85 -39.52
N THR A 114 32.02 19.89 -38.92
CA THR A 114 32.89 18.84 -39.49
C THR A 114 33.17 17.73 -38.45
N SER A 115 33.01 16.47 -38.88
CA SER A 115 33.89 15.29 -38.71
C SER A 115 34.69 15.00 -37.42
N ALA A 116 34.70 13.69 -37.13
CA ALA A 116 35.87 12.83 -36.84
C ALA A 116 35.96 12.21 -35.43
N SER A 117 35.49 10.96 -35.37
CA SER A 117 36.20 9.77 -34.89
C SER A 117 37.32 9.94 -33.84
N SER A 118 37.16 9.26 -32.71
CA SER A 118 38.15 8.27 -32.28
C SER A 118 37.59 7.35 -31.20
N ALA A 119 37.54 6.07 -31.55
CA ALA A 119 37.43 4.97 -30.61
C ALA A 119 38.62 4.97 -29.66
N HIS A 120 38.43 4.65 -28.38
CA HIS A 120 39.40 3.88 -27.61
C HIS A 120 38.70 3.09 -26.50
N SER A 121 38.86 1.79 -26.62
CA SER A 121 38.46 0.73 -25.70
C SER A 121 39.09 0.87 -24.32
N ARG A 122 38.41 0.40 -23.27
CA ARG A 122 38.94 -0.53 -22.23
C ARG A 122 37.87 -0.84 -21.16
N ASP A 123 37.51 -2.11 -21.12
CA ASP A 123 36.83 -2.93 -20.08
C ASP A 123 37.48 -2.77 -18.68
N PRO A 124 36.96 -3.40 -17.60
CA PRO A 124 35.59 -3.55 -17.09
C PRO A 124 35.50 -3.02 -15.63
N ASP A 125 34.38 -2.44 -15.19
CA ASP A 125 34.18 -2.33 -13.74
C ASP A 125 32.71 -2.46 -13.31
N GLN A 126 32.57 -3.15 -12.20
CA GLN A 126 31.33 -3.67 -11.64
C GLN A 126 30.51 -2.51 -11.06
N GLY A 127 29.47 -2.08 -11.78
CA GLY A 127 28.48 -1.15 -11.26
C GLY A 127 27.10 -1.77 -11.34
N GLY A 128 26.60 -2.32 -10.22
CA GLY A 128 25.15 -2.53 -10.09
C GLY A 128 24.43 -1.18 -10.22
N PRO A 129 23.17 -1.14 -10.69
CA PRO A 129 22.45 0.12 -10.84
C PRO A 129 22.39 0.81 -9.49
N GLU A 130 23.01 1.99 -9.40
CA GLU A 130 22.92 2.85 -8.23
C GLU A 130 21.43 3.20 -8.06
N PRO A 131 20.83 3.00 -6.88
CA PRO A 131 19.44 3.35 -6.67
C PRO A 131 19.30 4.86 -6.79
N ASP A 132 18.40 5.31 -7.65
CA ASP A 132 18.05 6.72 -7.74
C ASP A 132 17.65 7.25 -6.34
N PRO A 133 17.96 8.52 -6.01
CA PRO A 133 17.62 9.11 -4.71
C PRO A 133 16.11 9.11 -4.40
N ASP A 134 15.30 8.79 -5.41
CA ASP A 134 13.83 8.65 -5.34
C ASP A 134 13.36 7.24 -4.94
N GLY A 135 14.28 6.29 -4.68
CA GLY A 135 13.96 4.96 -4.14
C GLY A 135 13.42 3.95 -5.15
N TRP A 136 13.43 4.28 -6.44
CA TRP A 136 13.00 3.38 -7.51
C TRP A 136 14.20 2.93 -8.35
N THR A 137 14.29 1.63 -8.65
CA THR A 137 15.30 1.08 -9.55
C THR A 137 14.67 0.72 -10.89
N VAL A 138 15.23 1.25 -11.99
CA VAL A 138 14.76 0.94 -13.34
C VAL A 138 15.18 -0.48 -13.74
N VAL A 139 14.19 -1.34 -14.05
CA VAL A 139 14.43 -2.71 -14.50
C VAL A 139 14.73 -2.73 -15.99
N CYS A 140 16.01 -2.85 -16.35
CA CYS A 140 16.42 -3.05 -17.73
C CYS A 140 16.18 -4.50 -18.18
N ARG A 141 15.34 -4.69 -19.20
CA ARG A 141 15.16 -6.00 -19.84
C ARG A 141 16.43 -6.41 -20.59
N LYS A 142 17.02 -7.54 -20.21
CA LYS A 142 18.16 -8.12 -20.94
C LYS A 142 17.66 -8.77 -22.22
N LYS A 143 17.96 -8.17 -23.37
CA LYS A 143 17.66 -8.75 -24.68
C LYS A 143 18.51 -10.01 -24.87
N LYS A 144 17.87 -11.12 -25.23
CA LYS A 144 18.51 -12.38 -25.62
C LYS A 144 17.95 -12.80 -26.97
#